data_AF-X1QHE4-F1
#
_entry.id   AF-X1QHE4-F1
#
_cell.length_a   1.000
_cell.length_b   1.000
_cell.length_c   1.000
_cell.angle_alpha   90.00
_cell.angle_beta   90.00
_cell.angle_gamma   90.00
#
_symmetry.space_group_name_H-M   'P 1'
#
loop_
_entity.id
_entity.type
_entity.pdbx_description
1 polymer ?
#
loop_
_entity_poly.entity_id
_entity_poly.type
_entity_poly.pdbx_seq_one_letter_code
_entity_poly.pdbx_strand_id
1 'polypeptide(L)'
;SELEERVKELYSSENLTELPELGASISKTLEIFAPGSKLNLEWDELKPLDLPLPAAKATLIEDNFEGEISHKGHGLQRALIVTLLQHLATIVPVEPTTRGLGQEETTVLEPKGLESSRGPDLILAIEEPELYLHPSRCRYLANLLLQLAERPGVGLGASNQIIYTSHSPYFVDLHRFDQIRLVRKVLSPDSPVPQSVVTRFSLSQAAKELAKVCNADPANFTRDSFKARAMPVMNAIVVRV
;
A
#
# COMPACT_ATOMS: atom_id res chain seq x y z
N SER A 1 -9.60 -31.30 21.56
CA SER A 1 -9.48 -30.56 22.84
C SER A 1 -10.64 -30.94 23.76
N GLU A 2 -10.52 -30.81 25.09
CA GLU A 2 -11.64 -31.10 26.02
C GLU A 2 -12.94 -30.36 25.63
N LEU A 3 -12.80 -29.18 25.03
CA LEU A 3 -13.88 -28.34 24.52
C LEU A 3 -14.55 -28.97 23.28
N GLU A 4 -13.78 -29.50 22.33
CA GLU A 4 -14.30 -30.22 21.16
C GLU A 4 -15.00 -31.52 21.55
N GLU A 5 -14.48 -32.26 22.53
CA GLU A 5 -15.12 -33.49 23.03
C GLU A 5 -16.47 -33.18 23.69
N ARG A 6 -16.55 -32.15 24.54
CA ARG A 6 -17.82 -31.72 25.16
C ARG A 6 -18.83 -31.17 24.17
N VAL A 7 -18.40 -30.44 23.15
CA VAL A 7 -19.30 -29.95 22.09
C VAL A 7 -19.83 -31.14 21.27
N LYS A 8 -18.98 -32.12 20.96
CA LYS A 8 -19.39 -33.31 20.22
C LYS A 8 -20.35 -34.20 21.03
N GLU A 9 -20.17 -34.29 22.35
CA GLU A 9 -21.06 -35.01 23.25
C GLU A 9 -22.45 -34.36 23.34
N LEU A 10 -22.51 -33.03 23.50
CA LEU A 10 -23.76 -32.26 23.59
C LEU A 10 -24.57 -32.23 22.29
N TYR A 11 -23.89 -32.15 21.14
CA TYR A 11 -24.51 -32.02 19.81
C TYR A 11 -24.49 -33.34 19.01
N SER A 12 -24.32 -34.47 19.68
CA SER A 12 -24.44 -35.80 19.05
C SER A 12 -25.88 -36.04 18.59
N SER A 13 -26.05 -36.74 17.47
CA SER A 13 -27.37 -37.07 16.90
C SER A 13 -28.27 -37.89 17.84
N GLU A 14 -27.68 -38.59 18.81
CA GLU A 14 -28.41 -39.30 19.87
C GLU A 14 -29.12 -38.37 20.87
N ASN A 15 -28.64 -37.13 21.04
CA ASN A 15 -29.21 -36.14 21.96
C ASN A 15 -30.17 -35.13 21.28
N LEU A 16 -30.21 -35.08 19.95
CA LEU A 16 -30.95 -34.06 19.19
C LEU A 16 -32.08 -34.67 18.34
N THR A 17 -33.06 -35.31 18.98
CA THR A 17 -34.19 -35.99 18.30
C THR A 17 -35.29 -35.05 17.79
N GLU A 18 -35.28 -33.78 18.21
CA GLU A 18 -36.36 -32.82 17.94
C GLU A 18 -36.60 -32.55 16.44
N LEU A 19 -35.53 -32.44 15.64
CA LEU A 19 -35.62 -32.14 14.20
C LEU A 19 -36.14 -33.35 13.39
N PRO A 20 -35.66 -34.59 13.63
CA PRO A 20 -36.27 -35.79 13.08
C PRO A 20 -37.75 -35.96 13.45
N GLU A 21 -38.12 -35.73 14.71
CA GLU A 21 -39.52 -35.81 15.16
C GLU A 21 -40.41 -34.76 14.47
N LEU A 22 -39.89 -33.53 14.30
CA LEU A 22 -40.56 -32.49 13.54
C LEU A 22 -40.71 -32.87 12.07
N GLY A 23 -39.68 -33.44 11.45
CA GLY A 23 -39.71 -33.95 10.08
C GLY A 23 -40.79 -35.03 9.87
N ALA A 24 -40.94 -35.95 10.84
CA ALA A 24 -41.99 -36.95 10.82
C ALA A 24 -43.40 -36.33 10.95
N SER A 25 -43.58 -35.36 11.85
CA SER A 25 -44.85 -34.65 12.04
C SER A 25 -45.28 -33.87 10.79
N ILE A 26 -44.34 -33.13 10.17
CA ILE A 26 -44.60 -32.39 8.94
C ILE A 26 -44.85 -33.35 7.77
N SER A 27 -44.12 -34.46 7.68
CA SER A 27 -44.33 -35.48 6.64
C SER A 27 -45.75 -36.03 6.67
N LYS A 28 -46.31 -36.28 7.86
CA LYS A 28 -47.70 -36.73 8.02
C LYS A 28 -48.71 -35.72 7.48
N THR A 29 -48.42 -34.43 7.60
CA THR A 29 -49.25 -33.35 7.07
C THR A 29 -49.07 -33.20 5.55
N LEU A 30 -47.84 -33.32 5.05
CA LEU A 30 -47.50 -33.20 3.64
C LEU A 30 -48.18 -34.28 2.79
N GLU A 31 -48.29 -35.49 3.32
CA GLU A 31 -48.92 -36.63 2.65
C GLU A 31 -50.41 -36.42 2.33
N ILE A 32 -51.09 -35.55 3.08
CA ILE A 32 -52.49 -35.14 2.84
C ILE A 32 -52.60 -34.37 1.51
N PHE A 33 -51.60 -33.54 1.20
CA PHE A 33 -51.60 -32.68 0.02
C PHE A 33 -50.88 -33.30 -1.17
N ALA A 34 -49.86 -34.14 -0.92
CA ALA A 34 -49.03 -34.78 -1.93
C ALA A 34 -48.71 -36.24 -1.53
N PRO A 35 -49.58 -37.20 -1.89
CA PRO A 35 -49.40 -38.60 -1.55
C PRO A 35 -48.05 -39.15 -2.06
N GLY A 36 -47.32 -39.86 -1.19
CA GLY A 36 -46.00 -40.41 -1.50
C GLY A 36 -44.81 -39.47 -1.26
N SER A 37 -45.03 -38.26 -0.76
CA SER A 37 -43.96 -37.30 -0.43
C SER A 37 -43.59 -37.35 1.05
N LYS A 38 -42.28 -37.24 1.36
CA LYS A 38 -41.76 -37.18 2.74
C LYS A 38 -40.71 -36.08 2.86
N LEU A 39 -40.68 -35.41 4.01
CA LEU A 39 -39.66 -34.44 4.36
C LEU A 39 -38.63 -35.12 5.27
N ASN A 40 -37.37 -35.19 4.81
CA ASN A 40 -36.27 -35.66 5.66
C ASN A 40 -35.56 -34.47 6.30
N LEU A 41 -35.46 -34.47 7.62
CA LEU A 41 -34.81 -33.43 8.41
C LEU A 41 -33.83 -34.09 9.38
N GLU A 42 -32.55 -33.84 9.18
CA GLU A 42 -31.44 -34.36 9.97
C GLU A 42 -30.48 -33.21 10.32
N TRP A 43 -29.79 -33.33 11.44
CA TRP A 43 -28.72 -32.40 11.80
C TRP A 43 -27.47 -32.72 10.99
N ASP A 44 -26.87 -31.69 10.40
CA ASP A 44 -25.61 -31.81 9.66
C ASP A 44 -24.43 -32.04 10.64
N GLU A 45 -23.32 -32.56 10.13
CA GLU A 45 -22.12 -32.79 10.93
C GLU A 45 -21.62 -31.46 11.55
N LEU A 46 -21.25 -31.50 12.83
CA LEU A 46 -20.65 -30.36 13.53
C LEU A 46 -19.38 -29.92 12.80
N LYS A 47 -19.44 -28.75 12.17
CA LYS A 47 -18.24 -28.09 11.68
C LYS A 47 -17.38 -27.62 12.86
N PRO A 48 -16.05 -27.81 12.81
CA PRO A 48 -15.15 -27.30 13.82
C PRO A 48 -15.31 -25.78 13.96
N LEU A 49 -15.28 -25.30 15.20
CA LEU A 49 -15.47 -23.89 15.53
C LEU A 49 -14.32 -23.08 14.92
N ASP A 50 -14.63 -22.24 13.94
CA ASP A 50 -13.68 -21.29 13.38
C ASP A 50 -13.51 -20.14 14.39
N LEU A 51 -12.37 -20.12 15.10
CA LEU A 51 -12.06 -19.06 16.07
C LEU A 51 -11.32 -17.94 15.34
N PRO A 52 -12.00 -16.84 14.96
CA PRO A 52 -11.34 -15.75 14.26
C PRO A 52 -10.30 -15.11 15.17
N LEU A 53 -9.19 -14.67 14.58
CA LEU A 53 -8.21 -13.86 15.29
C LEU A 53 -8.87 -12.59 15.85
N PRO A 54 -8.51 -12.16 17.07
CA PRO A 54 -9.06 -10.93 17.63
C PRO A 54 -8.66 -9.74 16.76
N ALA A 55 -9.62 -8.87 16.47
CA ALA A 55 -9.38 -7.67 15.68
C ALA A 55 -8.38 -6.74 16.41
N ALA A 56 -7.34 -6.30 15.70
CA ALA A 56 -6.40 -5.32 16.24
C ALA A 56 -7.10 -3.97 16.38
N LYS A 57 -7.10 -3.41 17.59
CA LYS A 57 -7.58 -2.04 17.86
C LYS A 57 -6.39 -1.08 17.81
N ALA A 58 -6.41 -0.13 16.87
CA ALA A 58 -5.37 0.88 16.74
C ALA A 58 -5.86 2.24 17.27
N THR A 59 -5.15 2.80 18.26
CA THR A 59 -5.41 4.11 18.87
C THR A 59 -4.15 4.98 18.80
N LEU A 60 -4.33 6.30 18.96
CA LEU A 60 -3.24 7.26 19.06
C LEU A 60 -3.39 8.12 20.31
N ILE A 61 -2.26 8.49 20.91
CA ILE A 61 -2.19 9.38 22.06
C ILE A 61 -1.57 10.71 21.60
N GLU A 62 -2.25 11.82 21.89
CA GLU A 62 -1.80 13.19 21.63
C GLU A 62 -2.13 14.02 22.87
N ASP A 63 -1.15 14.74 23.44
CA ASP A 63 -1.31 15.54 24.66
C ASP A 63 -2.03 14.81 25.82
N ASN A 64 -1.65 13.54 26.03
CA ASN A 64 -2.25 12.61 27.01
C ASN A 64 -3.71 12.20 26.76
N PHE A 65 -4.26 12.52 25.58
CA PHE A 65 -5.59 12.08 25.18
C PHE A 65 -5.49 10.90 24.20
N GLU A 66 -5.95 9.72 24.62
CA GLU A 66 -6.05 8.53 23.76
C GLU A 66 -7.39 8.53 22.98
N GLY A 67 -7.34 8.19 21.70
CA GLY A 67 -8.56 8.02 20.90
C GLY A 67 -8.33 7.26 19.60
N GLU A 68 -9.42 6.99 18.89
CA GLU A 68 -9.39 6.41 17.55
C GLU A 68 -8.66 7.32 16.56
N ILE A 69 -7.95 6.72 15.60
CA ILE A 69 -7.16 7.44 14.59
C ILE A 69 -8.06 8.39 13.78
N SER A 70 -9.28 7.98 13.45
CA SER A 70 -10.30 8.76 12.72
C SER A 70 -10.65 10.09 13.39
N HIS A 71 -10.53 10.17 14.72
CA HIS A 71 -10.87 11.35 15.52
C HIS A 71 -9.68 12.26 15.80
N LYS A 72 -8.47 11.90 15.33
CA LYS A 72 -7.28 12.75 15.45
C LYS A 72 -7.23 13.81 14.36
N GLY A 73 -6.57 14.93 14.63
CA GLY A 73 -6.34 15.96 13.63
C GLY A 73 -5.58 15.40 12.42
N HIS A 74 -5.88 15.91 11.22
CA HIS A 74 -5.26 15.43 9.98
C HIS A 74 -3.73 15.54 9.97
N GLY A 75 -3.15 16.47 10.74
CA GLY A 75 -1.70 16.56 10.92
C GLY A 75 -1.10 15.29 11.52
N LEU A 76 -1.71 14.77 12.60
CA LEU A 76 -1.25 13.55 13.28
C LEU A 76 -1.56 12.30 12.45
N GLN A 77 -2.72 12.24 11.78
CA GLN A 77 -3.05 11.16 10.85
C GLN A 77 -2.02 11.06 9.71
N ARG A 78 -1.65 12.20 9.10
CA ARG A 78 -0.61 12.25 8.06
C ARG A 78 0.76 11.87 8.62
N ALA A 79 1.11 12.35 9.81
CA ALA A 79 2.35 11.96 10.47
C ALA A 79 2.42 10.44 10.68
N LEU A 80 1.32 9.79 11.07
CA LEU A 80 1.24 8.34 11.17
C LEU A 80 1.47 7.67 9.81
N ILE A 81 0.80 8.13 8.74
CA ILE A 81 0.99 7.59 7.38
C ILE A 81 2.46 7.70 6.97
N VAL A 82 3.08 8.88 7.13
CA VAL A 82 4.49 9.10 6.82
C VAL A 82 5.40 8.22 7.68
N THR A 83 5.07 8.03 8.95
CA THR A 83 5.83 7.18 9.87
C THR A 83 5.74 5.71 9.47
N LEU A 84 4.56 5.22 9.08
CA LEU A 84 4.38 3.86 8.58
C LEU A 84 5.15 3.65 7.28
N LEU A 85 5.06 4.60 6.35
CA LEU A 85 5.84 4.59 5.11
C LEU A 85 7.36 4.60 5.40
N GLN A 86 7.81 5.41 6.36
CA GLN A 86 9.20 5.44 6.80
C GLN A 86 9.63 4.10 7.40
N HIS A 87 8.77 3.50 8.22
CA HIS A 87 9.04 2.22 8.85
C HIS A 87 9.19 1.13 7.79
N LEU A 88 8.28 1.08 6.81
CA LEU A 88 8.39 0.20 5.66
C LEU A 88 9.68 0.44 4.85
N ALA A 89 10.13 1.69 4.70
CA ALA A 89 11.38 2.03 4.02
C ALA A 89 12.64 1.62 4.79
N THR A 90 12.54 1.40 6.11
CA THR A 90 13.69 1.24 7.01
C THR A 90 13.83 -0.17 7.55
N ILE A 91 12.74 -0.95 7.60
CA ILE A 91 12.82 -2.38 7.95
C ILE A 91 13.86 -3.03 7.03
N VAL A 92 14.88 -3.67 7.58
CA VAL A 92 15.78 -4.53 6.81
C VAL A 92 15.27 -5.95 7.06
N PRO A 93 15.16 -6.84 6.04
CA PRO A 93 14.87 -8.23 6.31
C PRO A 93 15.92 -8.75 7.30
N VAL A 94 15.48 -9.16 8.49
CA VAL A 94 16.36 -9.85 9.44
C VAL A 94 16.64 -11.20 8.80
N GLU A 95 17.83 -11.37 8.22
CA GLU A 95 18.34 -12.71 7.95
C GLU A 95 18.35 -13.46 9.28
N PRO A 96 17.76 -14.66 9.37
CA PRO A 96 17.85 -15.44 10.59
C PRO A 96 19.32 -15.79 10.80
N THR A 97 19.99 -15.06 11.69
CA THR A 97 21.27 -15.49 12.27
C THR A 97 21.04 -16.84 12.95
N THR A 98 21.30 -17.91 12.22
CA THR A 98 21.61 -19.22 12.81
C THR A 98 22.95 -19.06 13.52
N ARG A 99 22.92 -18.56 14.76
CA ARG A 99 23.99 -18.80 15.71
C ARG A 99 23.93 -20.27 16.08
N GLY A 100 24.79 -21.05 15.43
CA GLY A 100 24.97 -22.46 15.71
C GLY A 100 25.40 -22.70 17.15
N LEU A 101 24.74 -23.66 17.77
CA LEU A 101 25.28 -24.47 18.84
C LEU A 101 25.08 -25.93 18.43
N GLY A 102 26.19 -26.67 18.34
CA GLY A 102 26.19 -28.13 18.26
C GLY A 102 26.33 -28.71 16.86
N GLN A 103 27.46 -29.36 16.64
CA GLN A 103 27.80 -30.18 15.48
C GLN A 103 26.94 -31.47 15.46
N GLU A 104 26.54 -31.95 14.29
CA GLU A 104 26.99 -33.23 13.69
C GLU A 104 26.08 -33.72 12.54
N GLU A 105 26.77 -34.13 11.46
CA GLU A 105 26.40 -35.15 10.45
C GLU A 105 25.30 -34.87 9.39
N THR A 106 25.77 -34.28 8.30
CA THR A 106 25.67 -34.73 6.89
C THR A 106 24.53 -35.69 6.53
N THR A 107 23.36 -35.14 6.24
CA THR A 107 22.50 -35.67 5.17
C THR A 107 22.23 -34.54 4.18
N VAL A 108 22.67 -34.73 2.93
CA VAL A 108 22.48 -33.79 1.83
C VAL A 108 21.01 -33.86 1.42
N LEU A 109 20.17 -33.16 2.17
CA LEU A 109 18.86 -32.72 1.71
C LEU A 109 19.10 -31.39 1.02
N GLU A 110 18.86 -31.34 -0.29
CA GLU A 110 18.89 -30.09 -1.04
C GLU A 110 18.09 -29.02 -0.31
N PRO A 111 18.63 -27.80 -0.15
CA PRO A 111 17.85 -26.73 0.44
C PRO A 111 16.73 -26.41 -0.53
N LYS A 112 15.52 -26.91 -0.23
CA LYS A 112 14.29 -26.34 -0.78
C LYS A 112 14.40 -24.84 -0.59
N GLY A 113 14.39 -24.13 -1.72
CA GLY A 113 14.70 -22.72 -1.81
C GLY A 113 14.04 -21.96 -0.67
N LEU A 114 14.87 -21.23 0.08
CA LEU A 114 14.40 -20.17 0.95
C LEU A 114 13.80 -19.14 -0.01
N GLU A 115 12.52 -19.28 -0.34
CA GLU A 115 11.78 -18.19 -0.96
C GLU A 115 11.88 -17.04 0.03
N SER A 116 12.77 -16.09 -0.27
CA SER A 116 12.75 -14.79 0.38
C SER A 116 11.30 -14.35 0.33
N SER A 117 10.68 -14.13 1.49
CA SER A 117 9.29 -13.72 1.58
C SER A 117 9.18 -12.32 0.96
N ARG A 118 9.16 -12.28 -0.36
CA ARG A 118 9.09 -11.09 -1.17
C ARG A 118 7.65 -10.65 -1.08
N GLY A 119 7.39 -9.63 -0.27
CA GLY A 119 6.10 -8.98 -0.19
C GLY A 119 5.64 -8.53 -1.57
N PRO A 120 4.33 -8.35 -1.77
CA PRO A 120 3.78 -7.98 -3.05
C PRO A 120 4.33 -6.63 -3.52
N ASP A 121 4.57 -6.50 -4.82
CA ASP A 121 4.92 -5.22 -5.43
C ASP A 121 3.81 -4.19 -5.15
N LEU A 122 4.20 -3.00 -4.72
CA LEU A 122 3.26 -1.95 -4.29
C LEU A 122 3.27 -0.80 -5.29
N ILE A 123 2.09 -0.46 -5.83
CA ILE A 123 1.88 0.80 -6.53
C ILE A 123 1.13 1.74 -5.59
N LEU A 124 1.75 2.86 -5.25
CA LEU A 124 1.18 3.88 -4.37
C LEU A 124 0.94 5.18 -5.17
N ALA A 125 -0.34 5.55 -5.30
CA ALA A 125 -0.76 6.81 -5.90
C ALA A 125 -1.21 7.80 -4.81
N ILE A 126 -0.62 8.99 -4.76
CA ILE A 126 -0.90 10.00 -3.72
C ILE A 126 -1.30 11.33 -4.37
N GLU A 127 -2.43 11.88 -3.96
CA GLU A 127 -2.83 13.24 -4.32
C GLU A 127 -2.39 14.23 -3.25
N GLU A 128 -1.77 15.34 -3.66
CA GLU A 128 -1.34 16.45 -2.80
C GLU A 128 -0.66 16.02 -1.48
N PRO A 129 0.45 15.25 -1.53
CA PRO A 129 1.17 14.80 -0.34
C PRO A 129 1.64 15.97 0.55
N GLU A 130 1.73 17.18 0.02
CA GLU A 130 2.15 18.41 0.71
C GLU A 130 1.07 19.08 1.58
N LEU A 131 -0.21 18.66 1.51
CA LEU A 131 -1.30 19.43 2.09
C LEU A 131 -1.10 19.59 3.62
N TYR A 132 -1.01 20.85 4.08
CA TYR A 132 -0.70 21.26 5.46
C TYR A 132 0.72 20.97 5.97
N LEU A 133 1.70 20.69 5.09
CA LEU A 133 3.10 20.49 5.48
C LEU A 133 3.92 21.78 5.30
N HIS A 134 4.80 22.05 6.26
CA HIS A 134 5.82 23.10 6.15
C HIS A 134 6.84 22.74 5.05
N PRO A 135 7.43 23.72 4.31
CA PRO A 135 8.43 23.50 3.27
C PRO A 135 9.55 22.49 3.56
N SER A 136 10.06 22.47 4.79
CA SER A 136 11.09 21.50 5.20
C SER A 136 10.57 20.06 5.23
N ARG A 137 9.31 19.87 5.67
CA ARG A 137 8.64 18.57 5.71
C ARG A 137 8.26 18.07 4.32
N CYS A 138 7.89 18.98 3.40
CA CYS A 138 7.64 18.62 2.00
C CYS A 138 8.87 17.99 1.33
N ARG A 139 10.06 18.60 1.52
CA ARG A 139 11.32 18.04 0.99
C ARG A 139 11.65 16.68 1.60
N TYR A 140 11.48 16.55 2.91
CA TYR A 140 11.69 15.28 3.59
C TYR A 140 10.77 14.19 3.04
N LEU A 141 9.48 14.50 2.86
CA LEU A 141 8.50 13.60 2.28
C LEU A 141 8.86 13.21 0.85
N ALA A 142 9.22 14.16 0.00
CA ALA A 142 9.66 13.88 -1.37
C ALA A 142 10.86 12.90 -1.41
N ASN A 143 11.83 13.08 -0.52
CA ASN A 143 12.98 12.19 -0.38
C ASN A 143 12.59 10.80 0.15
N LEU A 144 11.65 10.71 1.08
CA LEU A 144 11.17 9.45 1.63
C LEU A 144 10.42 8.64 0.57
N LEU A 145 9.50 9.29 -0.17
CA LEU A 145 8.77 8.66 -1.28
C LEU A 145 9.74 8.17 -2.36
N LEU A 146 10.80 8.94 -2.63
CA LEU A 146 11.84 8.46 -3.51
C LEU A 146 12.56 7.22 -2.98
N GLN A 147 13.01 7.26 -1.73
CA GLN A 147 13.79 6.16 -1.13
C GLN A 147 13.01 4.85 -1.16
N LEU A 148 11.70 4.94 -0.91
CA LEU A 148 10.78 3.81 -1.05
C LEU A 148 10.77 3.23 -2.46
N ALA A 149 10.82 4.07 -3.50
CA ALA A 149 10.82 3.63 -4.89
C ALA A 149 12.19 3.12 -5.38
N GLU A 150 13.30 3.69 -4.89
CA GLU A 150 14.67 3.37 -5.35
C GLU A 150 15.32 2.17 -4.62
N ARG A 151 14.78 1.72 -3.48
CA ARG A 151 15.37 0.65 -2.67
C ARG A 151 14.50 -0.63 -2.67
N PRO A 152 14.36 -1.33 -3.81
CA PRO A 152 13.72 -2.64 -3.82
C PRO A 152 14.54 -3.61 -2.95
N GLY A 153 13.89 -4.33 -2.05
CA GLY A 153 14.56 -5.29 -1.16
C GLY A 153 14.81 -4.82 0.28
N VAL A 154 14.71 -3.52 0.56
CA VAL A 154 14.62 -3.01 1.94
C VAL A 154 13.14 -3.02 2.34
N GLY A 155 12.82 -3.61 3.48
CA GLY A 155 11.47 -3.70 4.03
C GLY A 155 10.87 -5.08 3.81
N LEU A 156 9.69 -5.11 3.21
CA LEU A 156 8.98 -6.33 2.83
C LEU A 156 9.65 -7.07 1.65
N GLY A 157 10.78 -6.63 1.11
CA GLY A 157 11.42 -7.25 -0.06
C GLY A 157 10.74 -6.93 -1.41
N ALA A 158 9.65 -6.16 -1.39
CA ALA A 158 8.86 -5.75 -2.57
C ALA A 158 9.54 -4.64 -3.39
N SER A 159 9.16 -4.52 -4.68
CA SER A 159 9.44 -3.30 -5.45
C SER A 159 8.28 -2.31 -5.33
N ASN A 160 8.59 -1.04 -5.09
CA ASN A 160 7.58 0.00 -4.93
C ASN A 160 7.59 0.95 -6.13
N GLN A 161 6.42 1.21 -6.70
CA GLN A 161 6.20 2.30 -7.65
C GLN A 161 5.37 3.38 -6.97
N ILE A 162 5.90 4.59 -6.92
CA ILE A 162 5.22 5.72 -6.30
C ILE A 162 4.90 6.76 -7.36
N ILE A 163 3.63 7.15 -7.43
CA ILE A 163 3.10 8.19 -8.31
C ILE A 163 2.43 9.22 -7.41
N TYR A 164 2.75 10.49 -7.59
CA TYR A 164 2.06 11.54 -6.85
C TYR A 164 1.78 12.76 -7.72
N THR A 165 0.71 13.48 -7.38
CA THR A 165 0.40 14.80 -7.93
C THR A 165 0.73 15.84 -6.88
N SER A 166 1.39 16.92 -7.29
CA SER A 166 1.79 18.00 -6.39
C SER A 166 1.75 19.32 -7.13
N HIS A 167 1.32 20.37 -6.44
CA HIS A 167 1.43 21.76 -6.88
C HIS A 167 2.65 22.44 -6.25
N SER A 168 3.32 21.75 -5.31
CA SER A 168 4.44 22.28 -4.55
C SER A 168 5.76 22.23 -5.32
N PRO A 169 6.51 23.35 -5.42
CA PRO A 169 7.84 23.35 -6.02
C PRO A 169 8.85 22.52 -5.22
N TYR A 170 8.57 22.20 -3.95
CA TYR A 170 9.45 21.40 -3.09
C TYR A 170 9.59 19.93 -3.54
N PHE A 171 8.72 19.46 -4.43
CA PHE A 171 8.78 18.12 -5.04
C PHE A 171 9.49 18.11 -6.40
N VAL A 172 9.97 19.26 -6.89
CA VAL A 172 10.67 19.37 -8.17
C VAL A 172 12.18 19.29 -7.95
N ASP A 173 12.82 18.27 -8.52
CA ASP A 173 14.27 18.07 -8.48
C ASP A 173 14.87 17.96 -9.89
N LEU A 174 15.86 18.80 -10.19
CA LEU A 174 16.62 18.80 -11.43
C LEU A 174 17.45 17.54 -11.65
N HIS A 175 17.82 16.81 -10.59
CA HIS A 175 18.52 15.54 -10.74
C HIS A 175 17.65 14.48 -11.40
N ARG A 176 16.33 14.54 -11.20
CA ARG A 176 15.37 13.56 -11.72
C ARG A 176 14.24 14.19 -12.52
N PHE A 177 14.55 15.27 -13.22
CA PHE A 177 13.60 16.03 -14.04
C PHE A 177 12.84 15.16 -15.05
N ASP A 178 13.47 14.10 -15.56
CA ASP A 178 12.85 13.17 -16.50
C ASP A 178 11.66 12.36 -15.92
N GLN A 179 11.53 12.30 -14.59
CA GLN A 179 10.42 11.67 -13.89
C GLN A 179 9.19 12.59 -13.77
N ILE A 180 9.34 13.88 -14.05
CA ILE A 180 8.29 14.87 -13.85
C ILE A 180 7.35 14.90 -15.07
N ARG A 181 6.05 14.99 -14.82
CA ARG A 181 5.02 15.21 -15.83
C ARG A 181 4.20 16.43 -15.45
N LEU A 182 3.84 17.22 -16.45
CA LEU A 182 3.07 18.44 -16.26
C LEU A 182 1.67 18.24 -16.82
N VAL A 183 0.67 18.35 -15.95
CA VAL A 183 -0.73 18.28 -16.33
C VAL A 183 -1.27 19.70 -16.50
N ARG A 184 -1.83 20.00 -17.68
CA ARG A 184 -2.46 21.31 -17.95
C ARG A 184 -3.83 21.12 -18.57
N LYS A 185 -4.76 21.99 -18.19
CA LYS A 185 -6.05 22.13 -18.86
C LYS A 185 -5.86 22.92 -20.15
N VAL A 186 -6.25 22.35 -21.29
CA VAL A 186 -6.12 22.92 -22.64
C VAL A 186 -7.47 22.80 -23.35
N LEU A 187 -7.81 23.79 -24.16
CA LEU A 187 -9.01 23.73 -25.00
C LEU A 187 -8.89 22.56 -25.99
N SER A 188 -9.94 21.74 -26.09
CA SER A 188 -9.99 20.69 -27.10
C SER A 188 -10.47 21.28 -28.43
N PRO A 189 -9.80 21.00 -29.56
CA PRO A 189 -10.32 21.40 -30.87
C PRO A 189 -11.64 20.70 -31.22
N ASP A 190 -11.87 19.51 -30.64
CA ASP A 190 -13.02 18.64 -30.98
C ASP A 190 -14.17 18.72 -29.96
N SER A 191 -14.05 19.55 -28.92
CA SER A 191 -15.04 19.61 -27.84
C SER A 191 -15.13 21.01 -27.22
N PRO A 192 -16.35 21.50 -26.88
CA PRO A 192 -16.53 22.78 -26.19
C PRO A 192 -16.02 22.75 -24.74
N VAL A 193 -15.72 21.58 -24.17
CA VAL A 193 -15.12 21.47 -22.84
C VAL A 193 -13.60 21.31 -22.93
N PRO A 194 -12.83 22.01 -22.07
CA PRO A 194 -11.39 21.84 -22.04
C PRO A 194 -11.00 20.45 -21.51
N GLN A 195 -9.88 19.92 -22.01
CA GLN A 195 -9.32 18.62 -21.64
C GLN A 195 -8.03 18.78 -20.83
N SER A 196 -7.67 17.76 -20.05
CA SER A 196 -6.38 17.69 -19.36
C SER A 196 -5.35 17.00 -20.25
N VAL A 197 -4.24 17.68 -20.54
CA VAL A 197 -3.13 17.15 -21.32
C VAL A 197 -1.93 16.94 -20.42
N VAL A 198 -1.36 15.75 -20.49
CA VAL A 198 -0.11 15.41 -19.81
C VAL A 198 1.04 15.66 -20.77
N THR A 199 1.97 16.53 -20.38
CA THR A 199 3.16 16.86 -21.16
C THR A 199 4.42 16.53 -20.38
N ARG A 200 5.52 16.31 -21.11
CA ARG A 200 6.86 16.15 -20.56
C ARG A 200 7.74 17.24 -21.15
N PHE A 201 8.60 17.80 -20.33
CA PHE A 201 9.71 18.63 -20.78
C PHE A 201 11.03 17.93 -20.41
N SER A 202 12.04 18.06 -21.25
CA SER A 202 13.38 17.50 -20.99
C SER A 202 14.41 18.61 -20.86
N LEU A 203 15.46 18.35 -20.09
CA LEU A 203 16.58 19.29 -19.96
C LEU A 203 17.27 19.57 -21.31
N SER A 204 17.26 18.61 -22.25
CA SER A 204 17.75 18.83 -23.61
C SER A 204 16.88 19.81 -24.40
N GLN A 205 15.55 19.76 -24.24
CA GLN A 205 14.66 20.77 -24.82
C GLN A 205 14.88 22.13 -24.16
N ALA A 206 15.05 22.17 -22.83
CA ALA A 206 15.36 23.38 -22.10
C ALA A 206 16.65 24.05 -22.60
N ALA A 207 17.70 23.27 -22.82
CA ALA A 207 18.97 23.73 -23.38
C ALA A 207 18.80 24.34 -24.78
N LYS A 208 18.03 23.68 -25.66
CA LYS A 208 17.73 24.17 -27.02
C LYS A 208 16.93 25.47 -27.00
N GLU A 209 15.92 25.57 -26.13
CA GLU A 209 15.15 26.80 -25.98
C GLU A 209 16.00 27.94 -25.44
N LEU A 210 16.89 27.66 -24.48
CA LEU A 210 17.82 28.67 -23.96
C LEU A 210 18.77 29.18 -25.05
N ALA A 211 19.29 28.30 -25.91
CA ALA A 211 20.15 28.69 -27.04
C ALA A 211 19.43 29.66 -27.99
N LYS A 212 18.16 29.38 -28.31
CA LYS A 212 17.31 30.24 -29.15
C LYS A 212 17.12 31.62 -28.52
N VAL A 213 16.76 31.67 -27.23
CA VAL A 213 16.52 32.93 -26.51
C VAL A 213 17.79 33.77 -26.41
N CYS A 214 18.94 33.13 -26.19
CA CYS A 214 20.24 33.81 -26.12
C CYS A 214 20.83 34.16 -27.49
N ASN A 215 20.18 33.76 -28.60
CA ASN A 215 20.70 33.90 -29.96
C ASN A 215 22.15 33.41 -30.10
N ALA A 216 22.44 32.25 -29.52
CA ALA A 216 23.78 31.68 -29.46
C ALA A 216 23.80 30.29 -30.10
N ASP A 217 24.99 29.82 -30.49
CA ASP A 217 25.15 28.51 -31.12
C ASP A 217 24.60 27.38 -30.23
N PRO A 218 23.61 26.61 -30.69
CA PRO A 218 23.04 25.48 -29.96
C PRO A 218 24.07 24.44 -29.49
N ALA A 219 25.22 24.33 -30.15
CA ALA A 219 26.29 23.42 -29.74
C ALA A 219 26.85 23.75 -28.34
N ASN A 220 26.74 25.01 -27.90
CA ASN A 220 27.18 25.46 -26.58
C ASN A 220 26.19 25.12 -25.45
N PHE A 221 25.00 24.60 -25.79
CA PHE A 221 23.93 24.31 -24.85
C PHE A 221 23.66 22.81 -24.82
N THR A 222 24.10 22.18 -23.73
CA THR A 222 23.88 20.75 -23.48
C THR A 222 22.92 20.58 -22.31
N ARG A 223 22.40 19.36 -22.14
CA ARG A 223 21.63 18.97 -20.96
C ARG A 223 22.36 19.33 -19.67
N ASP A 224 23.64 19.01 -19.59
CA ASP A 224 24.45 19.18 -18.38
C ASP A 224 24.83 20.65 -18.16
N SER A 225 25.15 21.39 -19.22
CA SER A 225 25.45 22.83 -19.09
C SER A 225 24.21 23.63 -18.69
N PHE A 226 23.02 23.27 -19.21
CA PHE A 226 21.76 23.83 -18.73
C PHE A 226 21.52 23.48 -17.26
N LYS A 227 21.63 22.21 -16.89
CA LYS A 227 21.42 21.75 -15.51
C LYS A 227 22.35 22.50 -14.54
N ALA A 228 23.64 22.59 -14.85
CA ALA A 228 24.63 23.27 -14.01
C ALA A 228 24.30 24.76 -13.80
N ARG A 229 23.77 25.44 -14.82
CA ARG A 229 23.36 26.86 -14.73
C ARG A 229 22.01 27.04 -14.03
N ALA A 230 21.09 26.10 -14.18
CA ALA A 230 19.76 26.16 -13.58
C ALA A 230 19.75 25.74 -12.10
N MET A 231 20.68 24.86 -11.69
CA MET A 231 20.75 24.31 -10.33
C MET A 231 20.75 25.39 -9.24
N PRO A 232 21.61 26.44 -9.31
CA PRO A 232 21.67 27.46 -8.27
C PRO A 232 20.38 28.27 -8.17
N VAL A 233 19.72 28.55 -9.30
CA VAL A 233 18.48 29.36 -9.34
C VAL A 233 17.30 28.56 -8.81
N MET A 234 17.13 27.32 -9.30
CA MET A 234 15.98 26.50 -8.90
C MET A 234 16.13 25.93 -7.49
N ASN A 235 17.35 25.66 -7.01
CA ASN A 235 17.54 25.30 -5.61
C ASN A 235 17.43 26.54 -4.69
N ALA A 236 17.86 27.73 -5.12
CA ALA A 236 17.81 28.94 -4.28
C ALA A 236 16.40 29.56 -4.15
N ILE A 237 15.58 29.54 -5.21
CA ILE A 237 14.18 29.99 -5.16
C ILE A 237 13.37 29.15 -4.16
N VAL A 238 13.80 27.91 -3.93
CA VAL A 238 13.18 26.99 -2.99
C VAL A 238 13.70 27.19 -1.56
N VAL A 239 14.89 27.78 -1.36
CA VAL A 239 15.57 27.97 -0.04
C VAL A 239 15.31 29.35 0.59
N ARG A 240 14.78 30.34 -0.13
CA ARG A 240 14.36 31.62 0.49
C ARG A 240 12.96 31.52 1.08
N VAL A 241 12.90 31.15 2.37
CA VAL A 241 11.88 31.61 3.32
C VAL A 241 12.53 32.68 4.18
#